data_AF-A0A1D2UZL8-F1
#
_entry.id   AF-A0A1D2UZL8-F1
#
_cell.length_a   1.000
_cell.length_b   1.000
_cell.length_c   1.000
_cell.angle_alpha   90.00
_cell.angle_beta   90.00
_cell.angle_gamma   90.00
#
_symmetry.space_group_name_H-M   'P 1'
#
loop_
_entity.id
_entity.type
_entity.pdbx_description
1 polymer ?
#
loop_
_entity_poly.entity_id
_entity_poly.type
_entity_poly.pdbx_seq_one_letter_code
_entity_poly.pdbx_strand_id
1 'polypeptide(L)'
;MTRYFEVHQRDGAARTGSLYLNNTIPTPAVIDPSSLKPEAEGDIIYPGSQWHFGNGKAATQATLKLRERVGKNKLIIMPSCTYSSMVAGDVTCEKIDVPADEGPTGIAYSERDPETTRDLYVADGIGCHEGNPRRLLAELMKVRKNIAPDSALYAPNIALPENVAMLIYLGVDILDTTRATIAAFEDKYMTSAGFIHLDRLAELPCCCAHCSGTSAKEVKGMDKKQRARLLEKHNIATLEAEVALVRQRIRSASLREYVEGRCRHDPALVAMLRLSDVEYDFLEERTALFKPAPLLATTSESLTRPEVVRFARRVQQRYTPPEKDILLLLPCSARKPYSISMTHSRFRKALGKNLKLVQEVIITSPLGIVPRELEVTYPAAHYDTTVTGYWDAEEHRWVEECLEDFLLKHPYKHIVAHVEDEYRSICENVSKKLGLEITYTSDGNVTSPTSLHKLEDTMKELCSGLSYRGDYRRDMLKAIADYQFGAGAGEKLLPPDSKIKAPFPRYQAFLDKEQLITLIPENGTIALTIEGAKRIIETGDYVVNIDDFVPRGSILAPGVIDADERIRPNDEVFICGDKAFCVGRAAMSGPEMIHSSRGIAVDVRHVKKL
;
A
#
# COMPACT_ATOMS: atom_id res chain seq x y z
N MET A 1 -13.24 -3.39 -22.35
CA MET A 1 -13.55 -4.12 -21.10
C MET A 1 -12.71 -5.37 -21.07
N THR A 2 -11.99 -5.60 -19.98
CA THR A 2 -11.32 -6.88 -19.72
C THR A 2 -12.37 -7.93 -19.36
N ARG A 3 -12.11 -9.20 -19.69
CA ARG A 3 -13.03 -10.31 -19.37
C ARG A 3 -12.33 -11.47 -18.71
N TYR A 4 -11.01 -11.58 -18.88
CA TYR A 4 -10.28 -12.79 -18.56
C TYR A 4 -9.29 -12.63 -17.41
N PHE A 5 -8.96 -11.41 -16.97
CA PHE A 5 -8.14 -11.20 -15.78
C PHE A 5 -8.99 -10.69 -14.61
N GLU A 6 -8.85 -11.28 -13.42
CA GLU A 6 -9.54 -10.84 -12.20
C GLU A 6 -8.54 -10.65 -11.07
N VAL A 7 -8.65 -9.50 -10.39
CA VAL A 7 -7.85 -9.20 -9.20
C VAL A 7 -8.63 -9.62 -7.95
N HIS A 8 -8.00 -10.43 -7.10
CA HIS A 8 -8.61 -10.98 -5.88
C HIS A 8 -8.21 -10.21 -4.62
N GLN A 9 -6.93 -9.89 -4.47
CA GLN A 9 -6.39 -9.23 -3.28
C GLN A 9 -5.21 -8.33 -3.64
N ARG A 10 -5.04 -7.23 -2.91
CA ARG A 10 -3.98 -6.22 -3.11
C ARG A 10 -3.14 -6.03 -1.83
N ASP A 11 -1.90 -5.62 -2.02
CA ASP A 11 -1.01 -5.04 -1.01
C ASP A 11 -0.19 -3.92 -1.69
N GLY A 12 -0.73 -2.70 -1.69
CA GLY A 12 -0.25 -1.61 -2.53
C GLY A 12 -0.54 -1.88 -4.02
N ALA A 13 0.46 -1.62 -4.88
CA ALA A 13 0.35 -1.92 -6.31
C ALA A 13 0.45 -3.43 -6.62
N ALA A 14 1.02 -4.23 -5.72
CA ALA A 14 1.06 -5.68 -5.85
C ALA A 14 -0.30 -6.30 -5.63
N ARG A 15 -0.56 -7.40 -6.34
CA ARG A 15 -1.85 -8.07 -6.26
C ARG A 15 -1.77 -9.54 -6.62
N THR A 16 -2.71 -10.29 -6.06
CA THR A 16 -3.02 -11.64 -6.52
C THR A 16 -4.25 -11.59 -7.40
N GLY A 17 -4.24 -12.42 -8.44
CA GLY A 17 -5.31 -12.47 -9.42
C GLY A 17 -5.37 -13.82 -10.13
N SER A 18 -6.24 -13.90 -11.13
CA SER A 18 -6.42 -15.08 -11.96
C SER A 18 -6.67 -14.66 -13.40
N LEU A 19 -5.90 -15.26 -14.30
CA LEU A 19 -6.15 -15.18 -15.74
C LEU A 19 -6.92 -16.45 -16.16
N TYR A 20 -8.20 -16.29 -16.47
CA TYR A 20 -9.12 -17.37 -16.82
C TYR A 20 -8.97 -17.75 -18.29
N LEU A 21 -8.10 -18.72 -18.57
CA LEU A 21 -7.87 -19.28 -19.91
C LEU A 21 -8.42 -20.72 -19.95
N ASN A 22 -7.84 -21.63 -20.74
CA ASN A 22 -8.19 -23.06 -20.59
C ASN A 22 -7.82 -23.55 -19.19
N ASN A 23 -6.62 -23.21 -18.74
CA ASN A 23 -6.21 -23.35 -17.34
C ASN A 23 -6.18 -21.97 -16.70
N THR A 24 -6.73 -21.87 -15.50
CA THR A 24 -6.63 -20.63 -14.71
C THR A 24 -5.18 -20.44 -14.26
N ILE A 25 -4.55 -19.35 -14.70
CA ILE A 25 -3.19 -18.98 -14.28
C ILE A 25 -3.29 -18.03 -13.09
N PRO A 26 -2.84 -18.42 -11.88
CA PRO A 26 -2.86 -17.53 -10.72
C PRO A 26 -1.69 -16.53 -10.79
N THR A 27 -1.95 -15.24 -10.57
CA THR A 27 -0.91 -14.20 -10.54
C THR A 27 -0.53 -13.80 -9.10
N PRO A 28 0.71 -13.34 -8.86
CA PRO A 28 1.82 -13.30 -9.80
C PRO A 28 2.32 -14.67 -10.24
N ALA A 29 2.72 -14.79 -11.50
CA ALA A 29 3.14 -16.04 -12.13
C ALA A 29 4.48 -15.91 -12.84
N VAL A 30 5.18 -17.03 -13.00
CA VAL A 30 6.35 -17.18 -13.87
C VAL A 30 5.97 -18.13 -14.98
N ILE A 31 6.21 -17.75 -16.23
CA ILE A 31 5.94 -18.58 -17.40
C ILE A 31 7.24 -18.95 -18.13
N ASP A 32 7.26 -20.09 -18.82
CA ASP A 32 8.34 -20.41 -19.74
C ASP A 32 8.09 -19.71 -21.09
N PRO A 33 9.00 -18.83 -21.58
CA PRO A 33 8.86 -18.20 -22.89
C PRO A 33 8.70 -19.20 -24.04
N SER A 34 9.23 -20.42 -23.90
CA SER A 34 9.08 -21.48 -24.92
C SER A 34 7.62 -21.90 -25.11
N SER A 35 6.79 -21.76 -24.07
CA SER A 35 5.35 -22.06 -24.09
C SER A 35 4.52 -21.00 -24.83
N LEU A 36 5.10 -19.84 -25.13
CA LEU A 36 4.43 -18.77 -25.88
C LEU A 36 4.30 -19.06 -27.37
N LYS A 37 5.01 -20.07 -27.90
CA LYS A 37 5.02 -20.34 -29.34
C LYS A 37 3.66 -20.89 -29.80
N PRO A 38 3.18 -20.55 -31.01
CA PRO A 38 1.91 -21.06 -31.54
C PRO A 38 1.80 -22.58 -31.66
N GLU A 39 2.94 -23.28 -31.71
CA GLU A 39 3.03 -24.74 -31.76
C GLU A 39 3.06 -25.39 -30.36
N ALA A 40 3.22 -24.60 -29.31
CA ALA A 40 3.25 -25.08 -27.94
C ALA A 40 1.83 -25.28 -27.37
N GLU A 41 1.72 -26.13 -26.35
CA GLU A 41 0.44 -26.40 -25.68
C GLU A 41 0.02 -25.28 -24.70
N GLY A 42 0.86 -24.26 -24.50
CA GLY A 42 0.64 -23.16 -23.55
C GLY A 42 -0.65 -22.36 -23.80
N ASP A 43 -1.17 -21.73 -22.75
CA ASP A 43 -2.42 -20.96 -22.80
C ASP A 43 -2.22 -19.49 -23.21
N ILE A 44 -1.00 -18.98 -23.15
CA ILE A 44 -0.62 -17.67 -23.67
C ILE A 44 0.22 -17.89 -24.92
N ILE A 45 -0.16 -17.25 -26.03
CA ILE A 45 0.49 -17.40 -27.33
C ILE A 45 0.97 -16.06 -27.84
N TYR A 46 2.20 -15.99 -28.30
CA TYR A 46 2.77 -14.88 -29.04
C TYR A 46 3.19 -15.37 -30.45
N PRO A 47 2.49 -14.95 -31.51
CA PRO A 47 2.77 -15.36 -32.89
C PRO A 47 4.02 -14.71 -33.49
N GLY A 48 4.70 -13.83 -32.75
CA GLY A 48 5.89 -13.12 -33.19
C GLY A 48 5.60 -11.67 -33.62
N SER A 49 6.66 -11.00 -34.06
CA SER A 49 6.60 -9.58 -34.39
C SER A 49 5.82 -9.32 -35.69
N GLN A 50 5.14 -8.17 -35.76
CA GLN A 50 4.48 -7.70 -36.98
C GLN A 50 5.44 -7.61 -38.19
N TRP A 51 6.74 -7.35 -37.95
CA TRP A 51 7.76 -7.35 -39.00
C TRP A 51 7.85 -8.68 -39.76
N HIS A 52 7.54 -9.81 -39.11
CA HIS A 52 7.51 -11.13 -39.74
C HIS A 52 6.39 -11.28 -40.78
N PHE A 53 5.29 -10.55 -40.61
CA PHE A 53 4.12 -10.61 -41.48
C PHE A 53 4.13 -9.55 -42.60
N GLY A 54 5.09 -8.62 -42.57
CA GLY A 54 5.27 -7.56 -43.56
C GLY A 54 4.35 -6.35 -43.39
N ASN A 55 3.05 -6.55 -43.11
CA ASN A 55 2.11 -5.45 -42.82
C ASN A 55 1.02 -5.87 -41.80
N GLY A 56 0.26 -4.89 -41.28
CA GLY A 56 -0.77 -5.09 -40.26
C GLY A 56 -1.98 -5.88 -40.75
N LYS A 57 -2.36 -5.74 -42.03
CA LYS A 57 -3.44 -6.55 -42.61
C LYS A 57 -3.09 -8.04 -42.63
N ALA A 58 -1.87 -8.37 -43.06
CA ALA A 58 -1.36 -9.73 -43.08
C ALA A 58 -1.24 -10.31 -41.66
N ALA A 59 -0.71 -9.52 -40.72
CA ALA A 59 -0.63 -9.89 -39.30
C ALA A 59 -2.02 -10.12 -38.68
N THR A 60 -3.00 -9.27 -39.01
CA THR A 60 -4.40 -9.43 -38.57
C THR A 60 -5.00 -10.73 -39.11
N GLN A 61 -4.89 -10.98 -40.41
CA GLN A 61 -5.40 -12.23 -41.02
C GLN A 61 -4.73 -13.48 -40.45
N ALA A 62 -3.42 -13.44 -40.20
CA ALA A 62 -2.70 -14.53 -39.58
C ALA A 62 -3.16 -14.77 -38.13
N THR A 63 -3.42 -13.70 -37.39
CA THR A 63 -3.91 -13.77 -36.01
C THR A 63 -5.34 -14.32 -35.93
N LEU A 64 -6.22 -13.95 -36.85
CA LEU A 64 -7.59 -14.51 -36.94
C LEU A 64 -7.56 -16.01 -37.26
N LYS A 65 -6.74 -16.44 -38.23
CA LYS A 65 -6.54 -17.87 -38.52
C LYS A 65 -5.97 -18.63 -37.33
N LEU A 66 -5.04 -18.02 -36.59
CA LEU A 66 -4.51 -18.59 -35.36
C LEU A 66 -5.62 -18.74 -34.32
N ARG A 67 -6.46 -17.72 -34.14
CA ARG A 67 -7.61 -17.74 -33.22
C ARG A 67 -8.59 -18.87 -33.55
N GLU A 68 -8.93 -19.07 -34.83
CA GLU A 68 -9.77 -20.18 -35.28
C GLU A 68 -9.18 -21.55 -34.90
N ARG A 69 -7.85 -21.69 -35.03
CA ARG A 69 -7.13 -22.94 -34.71
C ARG A 69 -7.03 -23.21 -33.21
N VAL A 70 -6.74 -22.20 -32.40
CA VAL A 70 -6.41 -22.38 -30.97
C VAL A 70 -7.60 -22.17 -30.03
N GLY A 71 -8.71 -21.65 -30.55
CA GLY A 71 -9.94 -21.42 -29.81
C GLY A 71 -9.97 -20.12 -29.01
N LYS A 72 -11.13 -19.86 -28.38
CA LYS A 72 -11.41 -18.60 -27.66
C LYS A 72 -10.92 -18.55 -26.21
N ASN A 73 -10.34 -19.62 -25.71
CA ASN A 73 -9.90 -19.73 -24.31
C ASN A 73 -8.37 -19.59 -24.14
N LYS A 74 -7.62 -19.34 -25.22
CA LYS A 74 -6.18 -19.02 -25.15
C LYS A 74 -5.95 -17.53 -25.32
N LEU A 75 -5.03 -16.94 -24.56
CA LEU A 75 -4.66 -15.53 -24.73
C LEU A 75 -3.71 -15.41 -25.92
N ILE A 76 -4.02 -14.52 -26.86
CA ILE A 76 -3.09 -14.18 -27.95
C ILE A 76 -2.53 -12.79 -27.69
N ILE A 77 -1.21 -12.70 -27.51
CA ILE A 77 -0.47 -11.44 -27.53
C ILE A 77 -0.38 -11.02 -28.99
N MET A 78 -0.98 -9.89 -29.34
CA MET A 78 -1.02 -9.41 -30.71
C MET A 78 0.39 -9.21 -31.27
N PRO A 79 0.63 -9.51 -32.56
CA PRO A 79 1.87 -9.14 -33.22
C PRO A 79 2.16 -7.66 -33.00
N SER A 80 3.32 -7.36 -32.40
CA SER A 80 3.74 -5.99 -32.14
C SER A 80 5.02 -5.66 -32.87
N CYS A 81 5.26 -4.37 -33.03
CA CYS A 81 6.56 -3.87 -33.44
C CYS A 81 7.37 -3.48 -32.22
N THR A 82 8.41 -4.26 -31.96
CA THR A 82 9.42 -3.90 -30.97
C THR A 82 10.20 -2.70 -31.50
N TYR A 83 10.12 -1.56 -30.82
CA TYR A 83 10.91 -0.38 -31.17
C TYR A 83 12.16 -0.33 -30.29
N SER A 84 13.33 -0.19 -30.91
CA SER A 84 14.50 0.28 -30.15
C SER A 84 14.24 1.73 -29.71
N SER A 85 14.78 2.12 -28.56
CA SER A 85 14.71 3.51 -28.08
C SER A 85 15.32 4.56 -29.04
N MET A 86 16.04 4.12 -30.07
CA MET A 86 16.61 4.97 -31.14
C MET A 86 15.68 5.12 -32.36
N VAL A 87 14.55 4.40 -32.43
CA VAL A 87 13.64 4.48 -33.57
C VAL A 87 12.84 5.78 -33.51
N ALA A 88 12.88 6.54 -34.60
CA ALA A 88 12.21 7.83 -34.74
C ALA A 88 10.69 7.74 -34.47
N GLY A 89 10.12 8.86 -34.03
CA GLY A 89 8.72 8.97 -33.57
C GLY A 89 7.67 8.72 -34.65
N ASP A 90 8.05 8.85 -35.91
CA ASP A 90 7.24 8.72 -37.11
C ASP A 90 7.11 7.28 -37.62
N VAL A 91 7.90 6.33 -37.10
CA VAL A 91 7.72 4.90 -37.40
C VAL A 91 6.61 4.34 -36.50
N THR A 92 5.41 4.19 -37.05
CA THR A 92 4.27 3.55 -36.38
C THR A 92 3.89 2.27 -37.09
N CYS A 93 3.62 1.23 -36.32
CA CYS A 93 3.09 0.02 -36.87
C CYS A 93 1.59 0.08 -37.07
N GLU A 94 1.14 -0.56 -38.14
CA GLU A 94 -0.27 -0.62 -38.51
C GLU A 94 -1.04 -1.35 -37.40
N LYS A 95 -2.20 -0.81 -37.02
CA LYS A 95 -3.07 -1.41 -36.01
C LYS A 95 -3.44 -2.84 -36.38
N ILE A 96 -3.39 -3.74 -35.39
CA ILE A 96 -3.89 -5.11 -35.50
C ILE A 96 -5.35 -5.12 -35.07
N ASP A 97 -6.25 -5.32 -36.02
CA ASP A 97 -7.69 -5.24 -35.80
C ASP A 97 -8.28 -6.63 -35.56
N VAL A 98 -8.06 -7.14 -34.34
CA VAL A 98 -8.68 -8.38 -33.87
C VAL A 98 -9.79 -8.02 -32.89
N PRO A 99 -11.07 -8.38 -33.18
CA PRO A 99 -12.19 -8.07 -32.31
C PRO A 99 -12.01 -8.65 -30.90
N ALA A 100 -12.28 -7.83 -29.88
CA ALA A 100 -12.10 -8.20 -28.48
C ALA A 100 -13.10 -9.27 -27.99
N ASP A 101 -14.19 -9.51 -28.72
CA ASP A 101 -15.21 -10.54 -28.43
C ASP A 101 -14.82 -11.95 -28.92
N GLU A 102 -13.67 -12.09 -29.59
CA GLU A 102 -13.17 -13.38 -30.06
C GLU A 102 -12.34 -14.16 -29.03
N GLY A 103 -12.00 -13.58 -27.88
CA GLY A 103 -11.26 -14.24 -26.80
C GLY A 103 -10.27 -13.31 -26.10
N PRO A 104 -9.46 -13.82 -25.14
CA PRO A 104 -8.51 -13.01 -24.42
C PRO A 104 -7.40 -12.51 -25.34
N THR A 105 -7.07 -11.22 -25.20
CA THR A 105 -6.04 -10.58 -26.01
C THR A 105 -5.02 -9.86 -25.13
N GLY A 106 -3.78 -9.84 -25.59
CA GLY A 106 -2.74 -9.01 -25.02
C GLY A 106 -1.99 -8.19 -26.06
N ILE A 107 -1.23 -7.20 -25.63
CA ILE A 107 -0.46 -6.34 -26.53
C ILE A 107 0.82 -5.84 -25.85
N ALA A 108 1.86 -5.56 -26.64
CA ALA A 108 2.99 -4.76 -26.16
C ALA A 108 2.53 -3.32 -25.87
N TYR A 109 2.80 -2.84 -24.66
CA TYR A 109 2.46 -1.47 -24.28
C TYR A 109 3.23 -0.46 -25.14
N SER A 110 2.52 0.55 -25.65
CA SER A 110 3.08 1.65 -26.42
C SER A 110 2.26 2.91 -26.21
N GLU A 111 2.92 4.03 -25.91
CA GLU A 111 2.25 5.34 -25.78
C GLU A 111 1.66 5.83 -27.10
N ARG A 112 2.14 5.29 -28.23
CA ARG A 112 1.68 5.67 -29.57
C ARG A 112 0.34 5.04 -29.96
N ASP A 113 -0.10 4.01 -29.23
CA ASP A 113 -1.40 3.36 -29.44
C ASP A 113 -2.18 3.30 -28.11
N PRO A 114 -2.64 4.46 -27.61
CA PRO A 114 -3.23 4.56 -26.27
C PRO A 114 -4.63 3.93 -26.13
N GLU A 115 -5.14 3.20 -27.12
CA GLU A 115 -6.56 2.81 -27.12
C GLU A 115 -6.80 1.36 -27.55
N THR A 116 -6.90 0.49 -26.56
CA THR A 116 -7.92 -0.57 -26.42
C THR A 116 -7.62 -1.30 -25.12
N THR A 117 -8.58 -1.39 -24.21
CA THR A 117 -8.45 -2.22 -22.99
C THR A 117 -8.17 -3.67 -23.38
N ARG A 118 -7.08 -4.27 -22.90
CA ARG A 118 -6.69 -5.67 -23.14
C ARG A 118 -6.59 -6.45 -21.84
N ASP A 119 -6.69 -7.77 -21.89
CA ASP A 119 -6.55 -8.60 -20.68
C ASP A 119 -5.10 -8.67 -20.18
N LEU A 120 -4.14 -8.43 -21.07
CA LEU A 120 -2.71 -8.46 -20.77
C LEU A 120 -1.92 -7.39 -21.54
N TYR A 121 -1.05 -6.68 -20.84
CA TYR A 121 -0.06 -5.77 -21.44
C TYR A 121 1.35 -6.33 -21.20
N VAL A 122 2.18 -6.29 -22.24
CA VAL A 122 3.60 -6.63 -22.14
C VAL A 122 4.38 -5.33 -21.97
N ALA A 123 5.17 -5.21 -20.90
CA ALA A 123 6.19 -4.17 -20.76
C ALA A 123 7.36 -4.50 -21.70
N ASP A 124 7.15 -4.27 -23.00
CA ASP A 124 8.14 -4.61 -24.03
C ASP A 124 9.45 -3.83 -23.82
N GLY A 125 10.58 -4.49 -24.08
CA GLY A 125 11.91 -3.91 -23.87
C GLY A 125 12.32 -3.66 -22.41
N ILE A 126 11.48 -3.99 -21.40
CA ILE A 126 11.77 -3.69 -19.99
C ILE A 126 13.08 -4.33 -19.51
N GLY A 127 13.41 -5.52 -20.01
CA GLY A 127 14.67 -6.22 -19.73
C GLY A 127 15.92 -5.45 -20.16
N CYS A 128 15.82 -4.52 -21.12
CA CYS A 128 16.92 -3.67 -21.56
C CYS A 128 17.28 -2.57 -20.55
N HIS A 129 16.50 -2.40 -19.49
CA HIS A 129 16.76 -1.45 -18.42
C HIS A 129 17.40 -2.09 -17.19
N GLU A 130 17.80 -3.36 -17.28
CA GLU A 130 18.65 -4.00 -16.29
C GLU A 130 19.90 -3.15 -16.00
N GLY A 131 20.23 -2.97 -14.72
CA GLY A 131 21.33 -2.11 -14.28
C GLY A 131 21.04 -0.60 -14.29
N ASN A 132 19.86 -0.16 -14.75
CA ASN A 132 19.42 1.24 -14.67
C ASN A 132 18.11 1.34 -13.85
N PRO A 133 18.20 1.39 -12.51
CA PRO A 133 17.02 1.33 -11.63
C PRO A 133 16.05 2.50 -11.85
N ARG A 134 16.56 3.69 -12.18
CA ARG A 134 15.72 4.88 -12.45
C ARG A 134 14.87 4.68 -13.69
N ARG A 135 15.47 4.21 -14.79
CA ARG A 135 14.75 3.99 -16.05
C ARG A 135 13.79 2.80 -15.94
N LEU A 136 14.22 1.72 -15.30
CA LEU A 136 13.37 0.55 -15.04
C LEU A 136 12.11 0.93 -14.23
N LEU A 137 12.29 1.66 -13.13
CA LEU A 137 11.18 2.13 -12.30
C LEU A 137 10.24 3.05 -13.09
N ALA A 138 10.79 4.04 -13.80
CA ALA A 138 10.01 4.99 -14.58
C ALA A 138 9.14 4.28 -15.62
N GLU A 139 9.70 3.32 -16.37
CA GLU A 139 8.95 2.57 -17.37
C GLU A 139 7.86 1.68 -16.75
N LEU A 140 8.15 0.97 -15.65
CA LEU A 140 7.15 0.15 -14.95
C LEU A 140 5.98 0.98 -14.43
N MET A 141 6.27 2.09 -13.73
CA MET A 141 5.24 2.99 -13.19
C MET A 141 4.43 3.62 -14.31
N LYS A 142 5.09 4.06 -15.39
CA LYS A 142 4.45 4.64 -16.56
C LYS A 142 3.48 3.67 -17.22
N VAL A 143 3.91 2.45 -17.50
CA VAL A 143 3.03 1.40 -18.04
C VAL A 143 1.85 1.19 -17.10
N ARG A 144 2.12 1.00 -15.80
CA ARG A 144 1.08 0.67 -14.81
C ARG A 144 0.03 1.78 -14.63
N LYS A 145 0.44 3.05 -14.69
CA LYS A 145 -0.45 4.23 -14.61
C LYS A 145 -1.38 4.35 -15.84
N ASN A 146 -0.93 3.88 -17.00
CA ASN A 146 -1.63 4.11 -18.28
C ASN A 146 -2.43 2.91 -18.80
N ILE A 147 -2.36 1.75 -18.15
CA ILE A 147 -3.15 0.56 -18.53
C ILE A 147 -4.26 0.32 -17.52
N ALA A 148 -5.35 -0.33 -17.95
CA ALA A 148 -6.50 -0.54 -17.07
C ALA A 148 -6.11 -1.34 -15.81
N PRO A 149 -6.67 -1.00 -14.63
CA PRO A 149 -6.33 -1.66 -13.37
C PRO A 149 -6.65 -3.15 -13.40
N ASP A 150 -7.70 -3.57 -14.09
CA ASP A 150 -8.12 -4.96 -14.22
C ASP A 150 -7.44 -5.71 -15.39
N SER A 151 -6.25 -5.23 -15.84
CA SER A 151 -5.42 -5.88 -16.87
C SER A 151 -4.09 -6.39 -16.29
N ALA A 152 -3.67 -7.59 -16.70
CA ALA A 152 -2.39 -8.16 -16.28
C ALA A 152 -1.20 -7.43 -16.92
N LEU A 153 -0.10 -7.30 -16.19
CA LEU A 153 1.18 -6.78 -16.70
C LEU A 153 2.25 -7.87 -16.73
N TYR A 154 2.72 -8.21 -17.93
CA TYR A 154 3.83 -9.12 -18.17
C TYR A 154 5.15 -8.34 -18.36
N ALA A 155 6.15 -8.61 -17.52
CA ALA A 155 7.50 -8.06 -17.63
C ALA A 155 8.50 -9.13 -18.10
N PRO A 156 8.82 -9.18 -19.40
CA PRO A 156 9.71 -10.20 -19.95
C PRO A 156 11.19 -9.98 -19.60
N ASN A 157 11.96 -11.08 -19.51
CA ASN A 157 13.42 -11.09 -19.45
C ASN A 157 14.05 -10.18 -18.38
N ILE A 158 13.45 -10.08 -17.19
CA ILE A 158 13.97 -9.26 -16.09
C ILE A 158 13.93 -9.98 -14.73
N ALA A 159 13.18 -11.07 -14.62
CA ALA A 159 12.91 -11.73 -13.35
C ALA A 159 14.10 -12.52 -12.82
N LEU A 160 14.49 -12.24 -11.58
CA LEU A 160 15.51 -12.94 -10.81
C LEU A 160 14.95 -13.18 -9.40
N PRO A 161 15.33 -14.26 -8.69
CA PRO A 161 14.84 -14.50 -7.33
C PRO A 161 15.13 -13.33 -6.37
N GLU A 162 16.21 -12.58 -6.57
CA GLU A 162 16.55 -11.39 -5.78
C GLU A 162 15.66 -10.16 -6.05
N ASN A 163 15.13 -10.00 -7.27
CA ASN A 163 14.42 -8.78 -7.69
C ASN A 163 12.91 -8.97 -7.82
N VAL A 164 12.42 -10.21 -7.91
CA VAL A 164 11.02 -10.49 -8.28
C VAL A 164 10.02 -9.91 -7.27
N ALA A 165 10.38 -9.88 -5.99
CA ALA A 165 9.57 -9.23 -4.96
C ALA A 165 9.38 -7.73 -5.22
N MET A 166 10.43 -7.03 -5.67
CA MET A 166 10.37 -5.61 -6.02
C MET A 166 9.53 -5.38 -7.29
N LEU A 167 9.72 -6.21 -8.32
CA LEU A 167 8.95 -6.11 -9.57
C LEU A 167 7.44 -6.29 -9.31
N ILE A 168 7.08 -7.29 -8.50
CA ILE A 168 5.70 -7.54 -8.10
C ILE A 168 5.17 -6.40 -7.22
N TYR A 169 5.97 -5.89 -6.28
CA TYR A 169 5.63 -4.72 -5.45
C TYR A 169 5.23 -3.50 -6.30
N LEU A 170 5.85 -3.34 -7.47
CA LEU A 170 5.58 -2.27 -8.43
C LEU A 170 4.43 -2.60 -9.42
N GLY A 171 3.71 -3.71 -9.23
CA GLY A 171 2.48 -4.05 -9.96
C GLY A 171 2.65 -4.93 -11.20
N VAL A 172 3.75 -5.69 -11.28
CA VAL A 172 3.93 -6.75 -12.29
C VAL A 172 3.15 -8.01 -11.89
N ASP A 173 2.40 -8.56 -12.84
CA ASP A 173 1.52 -9.73 -12.63
C ASP A 173 2.11 -11.03 -13.24
N ILE A 174 2.89 -10.93 -14.32
CA ILE A 174 3.49 -12.09 -15.00
C ILE A 174 4.97 -11.80 -15.27
N LEU A 175 5.80 -12.81 -15.06
CA LEU A 175 7.24 -12.82 -15.27
C LEU A 175 7.63 -14.07 -16.08
N ASP A 176 8.89 -14.21 -16.48
CA ASP A 176 9.35 -15.40 -17.21
C ASP A 176 10.68 -15.98 -16.72
N THR A 177 10.99 -17.19 -17.20
CA THR A 177 12.19 -17.95 -16.83
C THR A 177 13.44 -17.59 -17.64
N THR A 178 13.39 -16.60 -18.55
CA THR A 178 14.49 -16.32 -19.50
C THR A 178 15.83 -16.13 -18.79
N ARG A 179 15.84 -15.32 -17.72
CA ARG A 179 17.05 -15.03 -16.95
C ARG A 179 17.57 -16.25 -16.19
N ALA A 180 16.67 -17.10 -15.69
CA ALA A 180 17.03 -18.35 -15.01
C ALA A 180 17.77 -19.31 -15.96
N THR A 181 17.25 -19.44 -17.19
CA THR A 181 17.88 -20.22 -18.27
C THR A 181 19.23 -19.63 -18.67
N ILE A 182 19.31 -18.32 -18.97
CA ILE A 182 20.58 -17.67 -19.37
C ILE A 182 21.66 -17.87 -18.29
N ALA A 183 21.33 -17.60 -17.03
CA ALA A 183 22.25 -17.76 -15.91
C ALA A 183 22.77 -19.20 -15.78
N ALA A 184 21.92 -20.20 -16.04
CA ALA A 184 22.33 -21.60 -15.99
C ALA A 184 23.40 -21.94 -17.03
N PHE A 185 23.29 -21.39 -18.26
CA PHE A 185 24.30 -21.56 -19.30
C PHE A 185 25.60 -20.77 -19.04
N GLU A 186 25.54 -19.80 -18.13
CA GLU A 186 26.68 -19.04 -17.61
C GLU A 186 27.28 -19.64 -16.33
N ASP A 187 26.86 -20.86 -15.94
CA ASP A 187 27.27 -21.54 -14.71
C ASP A 187 26.98 -20.70 -13.43
N LYS A 188 25.90 -19.92 -13.44
CA LYS A 188 25.42 -19.14 -12.30
C LYS A 188 24.30 -19.89 -11.57
N TYR A 189 24.52 -20.12 -10.29
CA TYR A 189 23.55 -20.68 -9.35
C TYR A 189 22.80 -19.53 -8.67
N MET A 190 21.51 -19.38 -8.97
CA MET A 190 20.68 -18.33 -8.39
C MET A 190 20.30 -18.65 -6.95
N THR A 191 20.15 -17.60 -6.15
CA THR A 191 19.67 -17.60 -4.78
C THR A 191 18.73 -16.42 -4.61
N SER A 192 18.03 -16.37 -3.48
CA SER A 192 17.24 -15.20 -3.13
C SER A 192 18.13 -13.94 -2.94
N ALA A 193 19.44 -14.05 -2.70
CA ALA A 193 20.34 -12.92 -2.46
C ALA A 193 21.27 -12.62 -3.65
N GLY A 194 20.88 -12.99 -4.88
CA GLY A 194 21.71 -12.87 -6.08
C GLY A 194 22.17 -14.23 -6.58
N PHE A 195 23.31 -14.29 -7.25
CA PHE A 195 23.86 -15.55 -7.75
C PHE A 195 25.27 -15.83 -7.23
N ILE A 196 25.64 -17.11 -7.24
CA ILE A 196 26.99 -17.58 -6.96
C ILE A 196 27.46 -18.32 -8.22
N HIS A 197 28.66 -18.01 -8.72
CA HIS A 197 29.26 -18.81 -9.78
C HIS A 197 29.56 -20.21 -9.27
N LEU A 198 29.22 -21.23 -10.08
CA LEU A 198 29.30 -22.62 -9.68
C LEU A 198 30.69 -23.02 -9.19
N ASP A 199 31.75 -22.53 -9.83
CA ASP A 199 33.15 -22.79 -9.48
C ASP A 199 33.47 -22.40 -8.01
N ARG A 200 32.79 -21.39 -7.47
CA ARG A 200 32.94 -20.89 -6.09
C ARG A 200 32.08 -21.60 -5.06
N LEU A 201 31.14 -22.46 -5.47
CA LEU A 201 30.29 -23.19 -4.52
C LEU A 201 31.05 -24.31 -3.82
N ALA A 202 31.09 -24.27 -2.48
CA ALA A 202 31.59 -25.38 -1.66
C ALA A 202 30.50 -26.46 -1.47
N GLU A 203 29.25 -26.03 -1.34
CA GLU A 203 28.05 -26.86 -1.21
C GLU A 203 26.89 -26.25 -2.01
N LEU A 204 25.77 -26.95 -2.14
CA LEU A 204 24.54 -26.43 -2.77
C LEU A 204 23.58 -25.95 -1.66
N PRO A 205 23.45 -24.64 -1.40
CA PRO A 205 22.62 -24.12 -0.31
C PRO A 205 21.13 -24.09 -0.69
N CYS A 206 20.56 -25.24 -1.07
CA CYS A 206 19.15 -25.37 -1.43
C CYS A 206 18.61 -26.78 -1.17
N CYS A 207 17.32 -26.87 -0.87
CA CYS A 207 16.60 -28.11 -0.61
C CYS A 207 15.67 -28.53 -1.76
N CYS A 208 15.81 -27.94 -2.96
CA CYS A 208 14.98 -28.32 -4.11
C CYS A 208 15.29 -29.76 -4.57
N ALA A 209 14.38 -30.35 -5.35
CA ALA A 209 14.51 -31.72 -5.86
C ALA A 209 15.77 -31.95 -6.73
N HIS A 210 16.43 -30.88 -7.20
CA HIS A 210 17.62 -30.94 -8.03
C HIS A 210 18.93 -30.79 -7.23
N CYS A 211 18.88 -30.15 -6.06
CA CYS A 211 20.04 -29.98 -5.18
C CYS A 211 20.12 -31.08 -4.11
N SER A 212 18.99 -31.58 -3.62
CA SER A 212 18.96 -32.55 -2.50
C SER A 212 19.61 -33.90 -2.81
N GLY A 213 19.72 -34.27 -4.10
CA GLY A 213 20.30 -35.54 -4.56
C GLY A 213 21.72 -35.43 -5.13
N THR A 214 22.40 -34.28 -5.00
CA THR A 214 23.74 -34.09 -5.56
C THR A 214 24.58 -33.12 -4.72
N SER A 215 25.87 -32.99 -5.04
CA SER A 215 26.80 -32.08 -4.40
C SER A 215 27.41 -31.07 -5.38
N ALA A 216 27.92 -29.95 -4.87
CA ALA A 216 28.62 -28.95 -5.70
C ALA A 216 29.79 -29.58 -6.48
N LYS A 217 30.50 -30.56 -5.89
CA LYS A 217 31.59 -31.28 -6.55
C LYS A 217 31.11 -32.10 -7.75
N GLU A 218 29.99 -32.82 -7.60
CA GLU A 218 29.42 -33.61 -8.69
C GLU A 218 28.92 -32.71 -9.83
N VAL A 219 28.21 -31.62 -9.51
CA VAL A 219 27.72 -30.67 -10.51
C VAL A 219 28.86 -30.01 -11.28
N LYS A 220 29.97 -29.65 -10.61
CA LYS A 220 31.19 -29.15 -11.27
C LYS A 220 31.79 -30.17 -12.25
N GLY A 221 31.72 -31.45 -11.91
CA GLY A 221 32.23 -32.55 -12.73
C GLY A 221 31.34 -32.93 -13.93
N MET A 222 30.10 -32.45 -14.00
CA MET A 222 29.19 -32.71 -15.11
C MET A 222 29.67 -32.03 -16.41
N ASP A 223 29.31 -32.62 -17.55
CA ASP A 223 29.47 -31.94 -18.83
C ASP A 223 28.59 -30.69 -18.89
N LYS A 224 28.98 -29.73 -19.74
CA LYS A 224 28.34 -28.41 -19.81
C LYS A 224 26.81 -28.49 -20.02
N LYS A 225 26.33 -29.44 -20.81
CA LYS A 225 24.90 -29.56 -21.14
C LYS A 225 24.10 -30.13 -19.97
N GLN A 226 24.62 -31.19 -19.33
CA GLN A 226 24.00 -31.75 -18.12
C GLN A 226 24.00 -30.73 -16.98
N ARG A 227 25.12 -30.04 -16.79
CA ARG A 227 25.31 -28.99 -15.79
C ARG A 227 24.34 -27.83 -15.95
N ALA A 228 24.26 -27.26 -17.16
CA ALA A 228 23.33 -26.18 -17.46
C ALA A 228 21.88 -26.60 -17.23
N ARG A 229 21.48 -27.83 -17.60
CA ARG A 229 20.12 -28.33 -17.33
C ARG A 229 19.80 -28.46 -15.85
N LEU A 230 20.76 -28.86 -15.02
CA LEU A 230 20.55 -28.95 -13.58
C LEU A 230 20.42 -27.56 -12.97
N LEU A 231 21.32 -26.63 -13.33
CA LEU A 231 21.28 -25.25 -12.87
C LEU A 231 20.01 -24.53 -13.31
N GLU A 232 19.54 -24.77 -14.54
CA GLU A 232 18.30 -24.18 -15.06
C GLU A 232 17.12 -24.60 -14.20
N LYS A 233 16.97 -25.90 -13.92
CA LYS A 233 15.91 -26.40 -13.07
C LYS A 233 15.98 -25.86 -11.64
N HIS A 234 17.18 -25.75 -11.07
CA HIS A 234 17.38 -25.12 -9.76
C HIS A 234 16.99 -23.63 -9.76
N ASN A 235 17.45 -22.87 -10.76
CA ASN A 235 17.21 -21.44 -10.89
C ASN A 235 15.71 -21.16 -11.05
N ILE A 236 15.01 -21.94 -11.90
CA ILE A 236 13.56 -21.87 -12.07
C ILE A 236 12.85 -22.21 -10.75
N ALA A 237 13.20 -23.32 -10.09
CA ALA A 237 12.58 -23.71 -8.82
C ALA A 237 12.76 -22.64 -7.73
N THR A 238 13.92 -21.97 -7.70
CA THR A 238 14.21 -20.88 -6.76
C THR A 238 13.35 -19.65 -7.07
N LEU A 239 13.22 -19.29 -8.35
CA LEU A 239 12.38 -18.16 -8.78
C LEU A 239 10.89 -18.42 -8.48
N GLU A 240 10.39 -19.62 -8.77
CA GLU A 240 9.00 -20.02 -8.49
C GLU A 240 8.70 -20.05 -6.99
N ALA A 241 9.64 -20.55 -6.17
CA ALA A 241 9.51 -20.54 -4.72
C ALA A 241 9.42 -19.12 -4.17
N GLU A 242 10.24 -18.20 -4.67
CA GLU A 242 10.19 -16.79 -4.28
C GLU A 242 8.84 -16.15 -4.69
N VAL A 243 8.34 -16.40 -5.90
CA VAL A 243 7.02 -15.90 -6.34
C VAL A 243 5.87 -16.47 -5.49
N ALA A 244 5.96 -17.74 -5.09
CA ALA A 244 4.99 -18.33 -4.16
C ALA A 244 5.03 -17.65 -2.78
N LEU A 245 6.22 -17.34 -2.26
CA LEU A 245 6.38 -16.61 -1.02
C LEU A 245 5.84 -15.17 -1.13
N VAL A 246 6.13 -14.47 -2.23
CA VAL A 246 5.60 -13.13 -2.49
C VAL A 246 4.07 -13.12 -2.53
N ARG A 247 3.43 -14.13 -3.16
CA ARG A 247 1.96 -14.30 -3.09
C ARG A 247 1.46 -14.41 -1.64
N GLN A 248 2.16 -15.16 -0.79
CA GLN A 248 1.80 -15.26 0.63
C GLN A 248 1.98 -13.92 1.37
N ARG A 249 3.00 -13.14 1.01
CA ARG A 249 3.23 -11.80 1.57
C ARG A 249 2.13 -10.81 1.19
N ILE A 250 1.66 -10.84 -0.06
CA ILE A 250 0.47 -10.07 -0.49
C ILE A 250 -0.75 -10.48 0.32
N ARG A 251 -1.01 -11.78 0.47
CA ARG A 251 -2.17 -12.29 1.22
C ARG A 251 -2.17 -11.87 2.68
N SER A 252 -0.98 -11.79 3.28
CA SER A 252 -0.79 -11.36 4.66
C SER A 252 -0.61 -9.84 4.81
N ALA A 253 -0.67 -9.06 3.73
CA ALA A 253 -0.42 -7.62 3.71
C ALA A 253 0.93 -7.22 4.35
N SER A 254 1.97 -8.02 4.11
CA SER A 254 3.33 -7.83 4.64
C SER A 254 4.40 -7.76 3.55
N LEU A 255 4.02 -7.41 2.31
CA LEU A 255 4.95 -7.36 1.20
C LEU A 255 5.96 -6.22 1.33
N ARG A 256 5.55 -5.04 1.78
CA ARG A 256 6.46 -3.89 1.92
C ARG A 256 7.63 -4.22 2.86
N GLU A 257 7.33 -4.82 4.01
CA GLU A 257 8.34 -5.24 4.99
C GLU A 257 9.30 -6.28 4.39
N TYR A 258 8.76 -7.21 3.59
CA TYR A 258 9.57 -8.19 2.89
C TYR A 258 10.50 -7.54 1.87
N VAL A 259 9.99 -6.63 1.03
CA VAL A 259 10.78 -5.90 0.03
C VAL A 259 11.92 -5.11 0.67
N GLU A 260 11.66 -4.39 1.77
CA GLU A 260 12.68 -3.62 2.49
C GLU A 260 13.82 -4.48 3.05
N GLY A 261 13.50 -5.69 3.51
CA GLY A 261 14.51 -6.64 3.97
C GLY A 261 15.29 -7.28 2.80
N ARG A 262 14.60 -7.58 1.69
CA ARG A 262 15.19 -8.30 0.56
C ARG A 262 16.07 -7.41 -0.31
N CYS A 263 15.70 -6.14 -0.51
CA CYS A 263 16.39 -5.23 -1.41
C CYS A 263 17.84 -4.92 -1.02
N ARG A 264 18.25 -5.18 0.23
CA ARG A 264 19.57 -4.81 0.78
C ARG A 264 20.76 -5.60 0.23
N HIS A 265 20.51 -6.62 -0.57
CA HIS A 265 21.56 -7.42 -1.21
C HIS A 265 22.03 -6.82 -2.55
N ASP A 266 21.31 -5.81 -3.08
CA ASP A 266 21.62 -5.18 -4.37
C ASP A 266 21.39 -3.65 -4.31
N PRO A 267 22.42 -2.82 -4.56
CA PRO A 267 22.28 -1.37 -4.65
C PRO A 267 21.19 -0.89 -5.62
N ALA A 268 20.96 -1.60 -6.72
CA ALA A 268 19.92 -1.25 -7.69
C ALA A 268 18.52 -1.39 -7.09
N LEU A 269 18.28 -2.42 -6.27
CA LEU A 269 17.00 -2.61 -5.58
C LEU A 269 16.77 -1.57 -4.48
N VAL A 270 17.83 -1.20 -3.74
CA VAL A 270 17.73 -0.09 -2.77
C VAL A 270 17.40 1.22 -3.49
N ALA A 271 18.02 1.47 -4.65
CA ALA A 271 17.71 2.65 -5.47
C ALA A 271 16.26 2.63 -5.96
N MET A 272 15.76 1.48 -6.43
CA MET A 272 14.36 1.34 -6.84
C MET A 272 13.39 1.62 -5.70
N LEU A 273 13.66 1.09 -4.50
CA LEU A 273 12.82 1.33 -3.31
C LEU A 273 12.74 2.84 -2.99
N ARG A 274 13.90 3.49 -2.87
CA ARG A 274 13.98 4.91 -2.53
C ARG A 274 13.35 5.81 -3.59
N LEU A 275 13.62 5.53 -4.87
CA LEU A 275 12.99 6.28 -5.96
C LEU A 275 11.48 6.03 -6.02
N SER A 276 11.00 4.84 -5.66
CA SER A 276 9.57 4.56 -5.62
C SER A 276 8.85 5.31 -4.49
N ASP A 277 9.53 5.53 -3.37
CA ASP A 277 9.00 6.32 -2.26
C ASP A 277 8.93 7.82 -2.60
N VAL A 278 9.84 8.32 -3.45
CA VAL A 278 9.77 9.68 -3.99
C VAL A 278 8.55 9.86 -4.90
N GLU A 279 8.19 8.83 -5.65
CA GLU A 279 6.96 8.75 -6.46
C GLU A 279 5.73 8.44 -5.58
N TYR A 280 5.57 9.23 -4.50
CA TYR A 280 4.63 9.01 -3.41
C TYR A 280 3.20 8.70 -3.89
N ASP A 281 2.67 9.50 -4.81
CA ASP A 281 1.28 9.39 -5.26
C ASP A 281 0.98 8.04 -5.93
N PHE A 282 1.96 7.44 -6.62
CA PHE A 282 1.78 6.13 -7.24
C PHE A 282 1.50 5.05 -6.19
N LEU A 283 2.27 5.05 -5.09
CA LEU A 283 2.11 4.09 -4.01
C LEU A 283 0.90 4.45 -3.12
N GLU A 284 0.73 5.72 -2.78
CA GLU A 284 -0.31 6.19 -1.87
C GLU A 284 -1.71 5.88 -2.39
N GLU A 285 -1.99 6.11 -3.67
CA GLU A 285 -3.28 5.83 -4.29
C GLU A 285 -3.71 4.36 -4.12
N ARG A 286 -2.74 3.45 -4.09
CA ARG A 286 -2.92 1.99 -4.07
C ARG A 286 -2.78 1.38 -2.67
N THR A 287 -2.26 2.13 -1.71
CA THR A 287 -2.11 1.67 -0.32
C THR A 287 -3.41 1.84 0.44
N ALA A 288 -3.92 0.74 1.00
CA ALA A 288 -5.15 0.73 1.79
C ALA A 288 -5.08 1.66 3.02
N LEU A 289 -6.24 2.09 3.52
CA LEU A 289 -6.33 2.91 4.74
C LEU A 289 -5.73 2.20 5.97
N PHE A 290 -5.98 0.89 6.08
CA PHE A 290 -5.41 0.01 7.10
C PHE A 290 -5.18 -1.38 6.51
N LYS A 291 -4.30 -2.15 7.16
CA LYS A 291 -3.97 -3.53 6.80
C LYS A 291 -4.00 -4.45 8.02
N PRO A 292 -4.26 -5.76 7.85
CA PRO A 292 -4.33 -6.71 8.97
C PRO A 292 -2.95 -7.00 9.60
N ALA A 293 -1.87 -6.87 8.84
CA ALA A 293 -0.52 -7.01 9.37
C ALA A 293 -0.07 -5.74 10.12
N PRO A 294 0.75 -5.90 11.17
CA PRO A 294 1.39 -4.76 11.80
C PRO A 294 2.35 -4.08 10.81
N LEU A 295 2.45 -2.76 10.91
CA LEU A 295 3.43 -1.98 10.16
C LEU A 295 4.78 -2.11 10.89
N LEU A 296 5.72 -2.87 10.34
CA LEU A 296 7.07 -2.98 10.92
C LEU A 296 7.94 -1.86 10.36
N ALA A 297 8.20 -0.86 11.19
CA ALA A 297 9.06 0.28 10.91
C ALA A 297 10.49 -0.03 11.40
N THR A 298 11.22 -0.84 10.64
CA THR A 298 12.55 -1.35 11.04
C THR A 298 13.67 -0.81 10.17
N THR A 299 13.39 0.12 9.26
CA THR A 299 14.35 0.74 8.33
C THR A 299 14.06 2.23 8.16
N SER A 300 15.05 3.02 7.73
CA SER A 300 14.86 4.46 7.47
C SER A 300 13.80 4.74 6.40
N GLU A 301 13.69 3.87 5.38
CA GLU A 301 12.64 3.92 4.34
C GLU A 301 11.22 3.66 4.89
N SER A 302 11.07 3.38 6.18
CA SER A 302 9.76 3.34 6.85
C SER A 302 9.16 4.74 7.06
N LEU A 303 9.99 5.77 7.20
CA LEU A 303 9.54 7.17 7.38
C LEU A 303 8.77 7.69 6.17
N THR A 304 9.15 7.23 4.98
CA THR A 304 8.58 7.65 3.69
C THR A 304 7.42 6.78 3.22
N ARG A 305 7.03 5.76 3.99
CA ARG A 305 5.93 4.87 3.61
C ARG A 305 4.61 5.64 3.48
N PRO A 306 3.74 5.28 2.52
CA PRO A 306 2.45 5.92 2.35
C PRO A 306 1.61 5.99 3.63
N GLU A 307 1.58 4.92 4.44
CA GLU A 307 0.82 4.89 5.69
C GLU A 307 1.30 5.92 6.72
N VAL A 308 2.62 6.12 6.83
CA VAL A 308 3.25 7.06 7.78
C VAL A 308 3.01 8.49 7.35
N VAL A 309 3.38 8.81 6.11
CA VAL A 309 3.23 10.17 5.56
C VAL A 309 1.76 10.56 5.47
N ARG A 310 0.86 9.64 5.11
CA ARG A 310 -0.58 9.90 5.08
C ARG A 310 -1.10 10.22 6.48
N PHE A 311 -0.68 9.46 7.50
CA PHE A 311 -1.10 9.73 8.88
C PHE A 311 -0.65 11.12 9.32
N ALA A 312 0.63 11.46 9.14
CA ALA A 312 1.18 12.78 9.48
C ALA A 312 0.45 13.91 8.74
N ARG A 313 0.26 13.78 7.42
CA ARG A 313 -0.50 14.76 6.60
C ARG A 313 -1.94 14.91 7.07
N ARG A 314 -2.64 13.82 7.40
CA ARG A 314 -4.03 13.88 7.89
C ARG A 314 -4.12 14.49 9.29
N VAL A 315 -3.15 14.25 10.18
CA VAL A 315 -3.06 14.96 11.46
C VAL A 315 -2.85 16.46 11.21
N GLN A 316 -1.92 16.84 10.33
CA GLN A 316 -1.66 18.24 10.04
C GLN A 316 -2.85 18.93 9.36
N GLN A 317 -3.51 18.28 8.40
CA GLN A 317 -4.52 18.92 7.54
C GLN A 317 -5.94 18.81 8.10
N ARG A 318 -6.29 17.66 8.69
CA ARG A 318 -7.69 17.32 8.99
C ARG A 318 -8.03 17.36 10.48
N TYR A 319 -7.10 16.96 11.35
CA TYR A 319 -7.36 16.89 12.78
C TYR A 319 -7.66 18.26 13.38
N THR A 320 -8.69 18.30 14.22
CA THR A 320 -9.05 19.45 15.06
C THR A 320 -8.82 19.06 16.52
N PRO A 321 -7.91 19.74 17.25
CA PRO A 321 -7.71 19.47 18.66
C PRO A 321 -8.92 19.87 19.49
N PRO A 322 -9.16 19.20 20.63
CA PRO A 322 -10.10 19.68 21.63
C PRO A 322 -9.71 21.07 22.14
N GLU A 323 -10.70 21.92 22.43
CA GLU A 323 -10.48 23.27 22.96
C GLU A 323 -9.90 23.22 24.38
N LYS A 324 -8.57 23.21 24.47
CA LYS A 324 -7.82 23.15 25.74
C LYS A 324 -6.64 24.12 25.68
N ASP A 325 -6.41 24.82 26.79
CA ASP A 325 -5.34 25.83 26.90
C ASP A 325 -3.94 25.22 27.09
N ILE A 326 -3.86 23.97 27.54
CA ILE A 326 -2.62 23.31 27.96
C ILE A 326 -2.34 22.11 27.06
N LEU A 327 -1.16 22.09 26.45
CA LEU A 327 -0.60 20.94 25.73
C LEU A 327 0.43 20.21 26.58
N LEU A 328 0.33 18.88 26.63
CA LEU A 328 1.29 17.98 27.25
C LEU A 328 1.89 17.05 26.18
N LEU A 329 3.19 17.21 25.96
CA LEU A 329 4.00 16.35 25.10
C LEU A 329 4.54 15.16 25.92
N LEU A 330 4.29 13.95 25.43
CA LEU A 330 4.67 12.68 26.06
C LEU A 330 5.52 11.81 25.13
N PRO A 331 6.40 10.94 25.65
CA PRO A 331 7.09 9.95 24.85
C PRO A 331 6.17 8.78 24.50
N CYS A 332 6.51 8.05 23.44
CA CYS A 332 5.78 6.84 23.07
C CYS A 332 6.01 5.67 24.05
N SER A 333 5.29 4.56 23.84
CA SER A 333 5.48 3.33 24.61
C SER A 333 5.39 2.10 23.71
N ALA A 334 6.08 1.02 24.09
CA ALA A 334 6.05 -0.24 23.34
C ALA A 334 4.63 -0.82 23.20
N ARG A 335 3.88 -0.85 24.30
CA ARG A 335 2.47 -1.27 24.26
C ARG A 335 1.59 -0.16 23.67
N LYS A 336 0.80 -0.53 22.67
CA LYS A 336 -0.20 0.32 22.01
C LYS A 336 -1.61 -0.28 22.18
N PRO A 337 -2.68 0.54 22.19
CA PRO A 337 -2.68 2.01 22.25
C PRO A 337 -1.94 2.55 23.48
N TYR A 338 -1.34 3.74 23.40
CA TYR A 338 -0.40 4.18 24.45
C TYR A 338 -1.08 4.34 25.81
N SER A 339 -2.34 4.76 25.85
CA SER A 339 -3.10 4.98 27.10
C SER A 339 -3.26 3.74 27.99
N ILE A 340 -3.11 2.53 27.43
CA ILE A 340 -3.17 1.26 28.18
C ILE A 340 -1.78 0.72 28.55
N SER A 341 -0.71 1.46 28.24
CA SER A 341 0.64 1.13 28.65
C SER A 341 0.88 1.42 30.14
N MET A 342 1.82 0.70 30.75
CA MET A 342 2.20 0.94 32.15
C MET A 342 2.75 2.36 32.35
N THR A 343 3.55 2.84 31.39
CA THR A 343 4.16 4.18 31.42
C THR A 343 3.10 5.27 31.40
N HIS A 344 2.17 5.23 30.45
CA HIS A 344 1.11 6.24 30.34
C HIS A 344 0.10 6.14 31.49
N SER A 345 -0.14 4.95 32.04
CA SER A 345 -0.95 4.80 33.26
C SER A 345 -0.36 5.58 34.44
N ARG A 346 0.97 5.62 34.59
CA ARG A 346 1.65 6.44 35.61
C ARG A 346 1.48 7.94 35.35
N PHE A 347 1.65 8.39 34.11
CA PHE A 347 1.42 9.80 33.74
C PHE A 347 -0.02 10.23 34.05
N ARG A 348 -1.00 9.43 33.65
CA ARG A 348 -2.42 9.69 33.91
C ARG A 348 -2.75 9.69 35.40
N LYS A 349 -2.09 8.85 36.19
CA LYS A 349 -2.23 8.87 37.65
C LYS A 349 -1.71 10.18 38.23
N ALA A 350 -0.58 10.70 37.76
CA ALA A 350 -0.04 12.00 38.17
C ALA A 350 -0.95 13.17 37.75
N LEU A 351 -1.55 13.11 36.56
CA LEU A 351 -2.53 14.11 36.11
C LEU A 351 -3.84 14.08 36.94
N GLY A 352 -4.27 12.90 37.38
CA GLY A 352 -5.46 12.73 38.21
C GLY A 352 -6.71 13.38 37.59
N LYS A 353 -7.34 14.28 38.34
CA LYS A 353 -8.54 15.01 37.88
C LYS A 353 -8.26 16.00 36.73
N ASN A 354 -7.00 16.44 36.57
CA ASN A 354 -6.59 17.42 35.57
C ASN A 354 -6.48 16.82 34.16
N LEU A 355 -6.50 15.48 34.03
CA LEU A 355 -6.40 14.79 32.74
C LEU A 355 -7.39 15.34 31.68
N LYS A 356 -8.60 15.75 32.11
CA LYS A 356 -9.63 16.27 31.20
C LYS A 356 -9.36 17.69 30.69
N LEU A 357 -8.47 18.42 31.35
CA LEU A 357 -8.13 19.82 31.05
C LEU A 357 -6.94 19.96 30.08
N VAL A 358 -6.22 18.86 29.85
CA VAL A 358 -4.93 18.86 29.14
C VAL A 358 -5.07 18.12 27.81
N GLN A 359 -4.48 18.69 26.77
CA GLN A 359 -4.32 18.01 25.49
C GLN A 359 -3.06 17.16 25.52
N GLU A 360 -3.19 15.87 25.24
CA GLU A 360 -2.06 14.94 25.21
C GLU A 360 -1.63 14.69 23.75
N VAL A 361 -0.35 14.93 23.45
CA VAL A 361 0.26 14.56 22.16
C VAL A 361 1.50 13.73 22.42
N ILE A 362 1.59 12.59 21.73
CA ILE A 362 2.66 11.61 21.89
C ILE A 362 3.66 11.80 20.75
N ILE A 363 4.93 12.06 21.08
CA ILE A 363 6.01 12.14 20.10
C ILE A 363 6.51 10.72 19.81
N THR A 364 6.70 10.36 18.54
CA THR A 364 7.19 9.04 18.14
C THR A 364 7.81 9.01 16.75
N SER A 365 8.77 8.11 16.53
CA SER A 365 9.20 7.68 15.20
C SER A 365 8.55 6.33 14.86
N PRO A 366 8.02 6.12 13.64
CA PRO A 366 8.12 6.99 12.47
C PRO A 366 6.97 8.00 12.31
N LEU A 367 5.95 8.01 13.18
CA LEU A 367 4.70 8.76 12.91
C LEU A 367 4.80 10.28 13.14
N GLY A 368 5.92 10.78 13.66
CA GLY A 368 6.08 12.17 14.06
C GLY A 368 5.39 12.44 15.39
N ILE A 369 4.11 12.74 15.33
CA ILE A 369 3.26 12.99 16.50
C ILE A 369 1.94 12.23 16.39
N VAL A 370 1.43 11.79 17.54
CA VAL A 370 0.14 11.11 17.66
C VAL A 370 -0.69 11.84 18.70
N PRO A 371 -1.70 12.63 18.30
CA PRO A 371 -2.68 13.14 19.24
C PRO A 371 -3.40 11.98 19.96
N ARG A 372 -3.67 12.14 21.26
CA ARG A 372 -4.27 11.07 22.07
C ARG A 372 -5.57 10.54 21.49
N GLU A 373 -6.37 11.39 20.88
CA GLU A 373 -7.64 11.02 20.27
C GLU A 373 -7.48 10.00 19.12
N LEU A 374 -6.32 9.99 18.47
CA LEU A 374 -6.01 9.14 17.32
C LEU A 374 -5.17 7.92 17.69
N GLU A 375 -4.90 7.66 18.98
CA GLU A 375 -3.99 6.59 19.41
C GLU A 375 -4.45 5.17 19.05
N VAL A 376 -5.75 4.99 18.78
CA VAL A 376 -6.33 3.71 18.34
C VAL A 376 -6.36 3.58 16.81
N THR A 377 -6.22 4.69 16.09
CA THR A 377 -6.36 4.77 14.64
C THR A 377 -5.12 4.22 13.96
N TYR A 378 -5.30 3.41 12.91
CA TYR A 378 -4.18 2.93 12.11
C TYR A 378 -3.41 4.11 11.45
N PRO A 379 -2.06 4.09 11.44
CA PRO A 379 -1.16 3.06 11.96
C PRO A 379 -0.74 3.23 13.43
N ALA A 380 -1.19 4.26 14.16
CA ALA A 380 -0.72 4.58 15.51
C ALA A 380 -0.83 3.43 16.52
N ALA A 381 -1.91 2.64 16.47
CA ALA A 381 -2.05 1.45 17.32
C ALA A 381 -1.35 0.18 16.78
N HIS A 382 -0.90 0.20 15.52
CA HIS A 382 -0.60 -1.01 14.74
C HIS A 382 0.81 -1.04 14.13
N TYR A 383 1.66 -0.06 14.44
CA TYR A 383 3.06 -0.12 14.06
C TYR A 383 3.90 -0.82 15.13
N ASP A 384 5.06 -1.33 14.74
CA ASP A 384 6.13 -1.74 15.64
C ASP A 384 7.45 -1.15 15.13
N THR A 385 8.36 -0.81 16.03
CA THR A 385 9.62 -0.15 15.69
C THR A 385 10.74 -0.60 16.62
N THR A 386 11.98 -0.47 16.17
CA THR A 386 13.16 -0.75 17.00
C THR A 386 13.33 0.33 18.07
N VAL A 387 13.32 -0.08 19.34
CA VAL A 387 13.58 0.83 20.47
C VAL A 387 15.05 0.78 20.83
N THR A 388 15.87 1.53 20.11
CA THR A 388 17.33 1.64 20.34
C THR A 388 17.70 2.77 21.29
N GLY A 389 16.80 3.76 21.46
CA GLY A 389 17.10 5.02 22.14
C GLY A 389 17.98 5.97 21.32
N TYR A 390 18.28 5.63 20.06
CA TYR A 390 19.04 6.44 19.12
C TYR A 390 18.17 6.78 17.92
N TRP A 391 18.01 8.06 17.62
CA TRP A 391 17.31 8.54 16.42
C TRP A 391 18.30 9.20 15.47
N ASP A 392 18.22 8.84 14.19
CA ASP A 392 19.09 9.45 13.18
C ASP A 392 18.65 10.87 12.80
N ALA A 393 19.49 11.58 12.04
CA ALA A 393 19.23 12.96 11.64
C ALA A 393 18.00 13.12 10.72
N GLU A 394 17.58 12.06 10.01
CA GLU A 394 16.35 12.09 9.20
C GLU A 394 15.12 11.90 10.09
N GLU A 395 15.20 10.99 11.07
CA GLU A 395 14.15 10.82 12.09
C GLU A 395 13.94 12.10 12.90
N HIS A 396 15.02 12.73 13.38
CA HIS A 396 14.93 14.02 14.08
C HIS A 396 14.22 15.06 13.24
N ARG A 397 14.69 15.29 12.02
CA ARG A 397 14.11 16.29 11.11
C ARG A 397 12.63 16.03 10.86
N TRP A 398 12.27 14.79 10.56
CA TRP A 398 10.89 14.40 10.28
C TRP A 398 9.96 14.66 11.47
N VAL A 399 10.38 14.27 12.67
CA VAL A 399 9.56 14.46 13.89
C VAL A 399 9.50 15.93 14.31
N GLU A 400 10.60 16.67 14.16
CA GLU A 400 10.65 18.13 14.39
C GLU A 400 9.68 18.87 13.47
N GLU A 401 9.70 18.57 12.16
CA GLU A 401 8.77 19.16 11.19
C GLU A 401 7.31 18.86 11.54
N CYS A 402 6.98 17.62 11.92
CA CYS A 402 5.63 17.26 12.35
C CYS A 402 5.17 18.03 13.60
N LEU A 403 6.06 18.20 14.59
CA LEU A 403 5.75 18.92 15.82
C LEU A 403 5.65 20.44 15.57
N GLU A 404 6.53 20.99 14.76
CA GLU A 404 6.52 22.39 14.34
C GLU A 404 5.21 22.76 13.65
N ASP A 405 4.83 21.99 12.63
CA ASP A 405 3.59 22.21 11.87
C ASP A 405 2.35 22.16 12.79
N PHE A 406 2.35 21.24 13.75
CA PHE A 406 1.28 21.13 14.73
C PHE A 406 1.18 22.35 15.66
N LEU A 407 2.30 22.81 16.20
CA LEU A 407 2.34 23.96 17.12
C LEU A 407 2.06 25.29 16.40
N LEU A 408 2.44 25.42 15.13
CA LEU A 408 2.10 26.59 14.30
C LEU A 408 0.59 26.66 14.01
N LYS A 409 -0.04 25.51 13.76
CA LYS A 409 -1.48 25.45 13.46
C LYS A 409 -2.35 25.58 14.71
N HIS A 410 -1.85 25.11 15.86
CA HIS A 410 -2.63 25.01 17.09
C HIS A 410 -1.92 25.72 18.25
N PRO A 411 -2.24 27.00 18.51
CA PRO A 411 -1.64 27.74 19.60
C PRO A 411 -2.18 27.28 20.95
N TYR A 412 -1.28 27.04 21.90
CA TYR A 412 -1.60 26.73 23.30
C TYR A 412 -1.05 27.83 24.21
N LYS A 413 -1.76 28.12 25.31
CA LYS A 413 -1.27 29.09 26.31
C LYS A 413 -0.07 28.56 27.08
N HIS A 414 -0.08 27.25 27.35
CA HIS A 414 0.98 26.56 28.06
C HIS A 414 1.35 25.27 27.34
N ILE A 415 2.64 25.07 27.10
CA ILE A 415 3.19 23.84 26.54
C ILE A 415 4.09 23.20 27.58
N VAL A 416 3.77 21.97 27.96
CA VAL A 416 4.54 21.18 28.92
C VAL A 416 5.10 19.95 28.22
N ALA A 417 6.40 19.71 28.37
CA ALA A 417 7.07 18.54 27.84
C ALA A 417 7.51 17.62 28.98
N HIS A 418 6.97 16.40 29.00
CA HIS A 418 7.32 15.36 29.97
C HIS A 418 8.08 14.24 29.27
N VAL A 419 9.26 14.59 28.76
CA VAL A 419 10.08 13.79 27.85
C VAL A 419 11.56 13.87 28.26
N GLU A 420 12.36 12.93 27.78
CA GLU A 420 13.81 12.85 27.99
C GLU A 420 14.53 12.49 26.67
N ASP A 421 15.85 12.51 26.69
CA ASP A 421 16.71 12.04 25.60
C ASP A 421 16.35 12.70 24.25
N GLU A 422 16.22 11.90 23.18
CA GLU A 422 15.94 12.40 21.82
C GLU A 422 14.63 13.18 21.73
N TYR A 423 13.60 12.79 22.50
CA TYR A 423 12.32 13.50 22.57
C TYR A 423 12.48 14.91 23.15
N ARG A 424 13.38 15.07 24.12
CA ARG A 424 13.67 16.38 24.72
C ARG A 424 14.44 17.27 23.76
N SER A 425 15.45 16.71 23.07
CA SER A 425 16.20 17.40 22.01
C SER A 425 15.27 17.98 20.93
N ILE A 426 14.30 17.19 20.46
CA ILE A 426 13.26 17.63 19.51
C ILE A 426 12.45 18.80 20.06
N CYS A 427 11.95 18.70 21.29
CA CYS A 427 11.19 19.77 21.92
C CYS A 427 12.01 21.06 22.03
N GLU A 428 13.28 20.97 22.43
CA GLU A 428 14.18 22.12 22.59
C GLU A 428 14.50 22.79 21.23
N ASN A 429 14.73 21.99 20.19
CA ASN A 429 14.97 22.50 18.83
C ASN A 429 13.75 23.24 18.29
N VAL A 430 12.55 22.64 18.41
CA VAL A 430 11.29 23.27 17.96
C VAL A 430 10.95 24.51 18.79
N SER A 431 11.13 24.46 20.12
CA SER A 431 10.97 25.62 21.02
C SER A 431 11.84 26.80 20.57
N LYS A 432 13.13 26.54 20.32
CA LYS A 432 14.07 27.56 19.85
C LYS A 432 13.71 28.11 18.46
N LYS A 433 13.28 27.24 17.55
CA LYS A 433 12.91 27.62 16.18
C LYS A 433 11.65 28.50 16.15
N LEU A 434 10.65 28.17 16.95
CA LEU A 434 9.37 28.89 16.99
C LEU A 434 9.33 30.04 18.02
N GLY A 435 10.33 30.15 18.89
CA GLY A 435 10.33 31.14 19.99
C GLY A 435 9.26 30.86 21.04
N LEU A 436 8.92 29.59 21.26
CA LEU A 436 7.89 29.15 22.22
C LEU A 436 8.52 28.73 23.54
N GLU A 437 7.90 29.10 24.66
CA GLU A 437 8.31 28.62 25.98
C GLU A 437 7.71 27.23 26.25
N ILE A 438 8.57 26.25 26.54
CA ILE A 438 8.17 24.89 26.91
C ILE A 438 8.64 24.61 28.34
N THR A 439 7.71 24.20 29.21
CA THR A 439 8.02 23.78 30.58
C THR A 439 8.38 22.30 30.62
N TYR A 440 9.59 21.96 31.10
CA TYR A 440 10.06 20.57 31.19
C TYR A 440 9.85 19.98 32.59
N THR A 441 9.17 18.84 32.65
CA THR A 441 8.73 18.22 33.92
C THR A 441 9.40 16.89 34.24
N SER A 442 10.34 16.43 33.43
CA SER A 442 11.17 15.27 33.72
C SER A 442 12.63 15.69 33.91
N ASP A 443 13.35 14.93 34.75
CA ASP A 443 14.81 14.95 34.83
C ASP A 443 15.35 13.50 34.88
N GLY A 444 16.00 13.06 33.80
CA GLY A 444 16.64 11.75 33.62
C GLY A 444 15.69 10.57 33.35
N ASN A 445 14.57 10.43 34.07
CA ASN A 445 13.61 9.36 33.82
C ASN A 445 12.16 9.82 34.01
N VAL A 446 11.39 9.77 32.91
CA VAL A 446 9.98 10.19 32.85
C VAL A 446 9.08 9.46 33.86
N THR A 447 9.39 8.23 34.25
CA THR A 447 8.58 7.48 35.24
C THR A 447 9.12 7.49 36.66
N SER A 448 10.17 8.27 36.93
CA SER A 448 10.71 8.40 38.30
C SER A 448 9.70 9.12 39.22
N PRO A 449 9.69 8.82 40.54
CA PRO A 449 8.82 9.53 41.48
C PRO A 449 9.02 11.05 41.44
N THR A 450 10.26 11.52 41.28
CA THR A 450 10.61 12.95 41.19
C THR A 450 9.99 13.61 39.96
N SER A 451 10.15 13.01 38.77
CA SER A 451 9.55 13.52 37.53
C SER A 451 8.02 13.51 37.59
N LEU A 452 7.42 12.45 38.14
CA LEU A 452 5.97 12.35 38.26
C LEU A 452 5.38 13.39 39.24
N HIS A 453 6.06 13.65 40.38
CA HIS A 453 5.65 14.73 41.28
C HIS A 453 5.79 16.11 40.63
N LYS A 454 6.88 16.36 39.90
CA LYS A 454 7.07 17.62 39.17
C LYS A 454 5.98 17.83 38.12
N LEU A 455 5.62 16.77 37.38
CA LEU A 455 4.48 16.80 36.45
C LEU A 455 3.18 17.11 37.18
N GLU A 456 2.90 16.42 38.28
CA GLU A 456 1.69 16.62 39.08
C GLU A 456 1.57 18.06 39.59
N ASP A 457 2.64 18.62 40.17
CA ASP A 457 2.64 19.98 40.72
C ASP A 457 2.49 21.05 39.65
N THR A 458 3.22 20.91 38.54
CA THR A 458 3.10 21.81 37.37
C THR A 458 1.67 21.79 36.82
N MET A 459 1.07 20.60 36.73
CA MET A 459 -0.30 20.47 36.21
C MET A 459 -1.34 21.01 37.18
N LYS A 460 -1.13 20.90 38.50
CA LYS A 460 -2.02 21.53 39.50
C LYS A 460 -1.99 23.05 39.40
N GLU A 461 -0.82 23.63 39.20
CA GLU A 461 -0.65 25.08 39.05
C GLU A 461 -1.33 25.58 37.78
N LEU A 462 -0.97 25.03 36.61
CA LEU A 462 -1.51 25.48 35.32
C LEU A 462 -3.01 25.21 35.16
N CYS A 463 -3.52 24.12 35.73
CA CYS A 463 -4.96 23.80 35.68
C CYS A 463 -5.79 24.54 36.74
N SER A 464 -5.17 25.32 37.62
CA SER A 464 -5.87 26.01 38.71
C SER A 464 -6.92 26.98 38.14
N GLY A 465 -8.17 26.85 38.59
CA GLY A 465 -9.28 27.67 38.13
C GLY A 465 -9.87 27.28 36.77
N LEU A 466 -9.29 26.31 36.05
CA LEU A 466 -9.87 25.80 34.80
C LEU A 466 -10.97 24.77 35.07
N SER A 467 -11.95 24.72 34.17
CA SER A 467 -13.03 23.72 34.22
C SER A 467 -13.29 23.15 32.83
N TYR A 468 -13.36 21.82 32.73
CA TYR A 468 -13.70 21.13 31.50
C TYR A 468 -15.20 20.80 31.49
N ARG A 469 -15.91 21.32 30.48
CA ARG A 469 -17.36 21.10 30.32
C ARG A 469 -17.71 20.14 29.16
N GLY A 470 -16.71 19.61 28.47
CA GLY A 470 -16.89 18.69 27.33
C GLY A 470 -17.04 17.22 27.71
N ASP A 471 -17.07 16.36 26.70
CA ASP A 471 -16.99 14.90 26.84
C ASP A 471 -15.78 14.39 26.05
N TYR A 472 -14.72 13.96 26.74
CA TYR A 472 -13.48 13.53 26.10
C TYR A 472 -13.69 12.37 25.11
N ARG A 473 -14.74 11.57 25.32
CA ARG A 473 -15.11 10.48 24.41
C ARG A 473 -15.62 11.02 23.09
N ARG A 474 -16.33 12.15 23.14
CA ARG A 474 -16.81 12.87 21.96
C ARG A 474 -15.67 13.51 21.23
N ASP A 475 -14.78 14.17 21.95
CA ASP A 475 -13.57 14.78 21.39
C ASP A 475 -12.76 13.74 20.62
N MET A 476 -12.60 12.55 21.20
CA MET A 476 -11.96 11.41 20.53
C MET A 476 -12.66 11.03 19.22
N LEU A 477 -13.98 10.81 19.27
CA LEU A 477 -14.73 10.42 18.08
C LEU A 477 -14.79 11.52 17.00
N LYS A 478 -14.82 12.79 17.40
CA LYS A 478 -14.75 13.94 16.49
C LYS A 478 -13.40 13.99 15.77
N ALA A 479 -12.31 13.84 16.51
CA ALA A 479 -10.97 13.79 15.92
C ALA A 479 -10.78 12.61 14.96
N ILE A 480 -11.29 11.42 15.30
CA ILE A 480 -11.23 10.25 14.39
C ILE A 480 -12.09 10.51 13.14
N ALA A 481 -13.27 11.11 13.29
CA ALA A 481 -14.13 11.46 12.17
C ALA A 481 -13.46 12.51 11.26
N ASP A 482 -12.83 13.52 11.84
CA ASP A 482 -12.05 14.52 11.11
C ASP A 482 -10.88 13.88 10.34
N TYR A 483 -10.11 13.02 11.02
CA TYR A 483 -9.01 12.29 10.40
C TYR A 483 -9.47 11.43 9.21
N GLN A 484 -10.59 10.71 9.38
CA GLN A 484 -11.10 9.78 8.37
C GLN A 484 -11.78 10.49 7.21
N PHE A 485 -12.70 11.42 7.48
CA PHE A 485 -13.60 12.00 6.48
C PHE A 485 -13.26 13.44 6.07
N GLY A 486 -12.31 14.09 6.75
CA GLY A 486 -11.92 15.48 6.45
C GLY A 486 -12.24 16.46 7.58
N ALA A 487 -11.58 17.61 7.57
CA ALA A 487 -11.71 18.63 8.62
C ALA A 487 -13.17 19.07 8.82
N GLY A 488 -13.65 19.08 10.07
CA GLY A 488 -15.01 19.49 10.43
C GLY A 488 -16.08 18.41 10.25
N ALA A 489 -15.72 17.21 9.76
CA ALA A 489 -16.64 16.09 9.69
C ALA A 489 -17.13 15.66 11.08
N GLY A 490 -16.26 15.72 12.10
CA GLY A 490 -16.58 15.37 13.47
C GLY A 490 -17.71 16.22 14.06
N GLU A 491 -17.70 17.54 13.84
CA GLU A 491 -18.75 18.43 14.33
C GLU A 491 -20.12 18.14 13.69
N LYS A 492 -20.14 17.95 12.38
CA LYS A 492 -21.37 17.62 11.62
C LYS A 492 -21.94 16.26 12.05
N LEU A 493 -21.05 15.28 12.21
CA LEU A 493 -21.40 13.90 12.54
C LEU A 493 -21.84 13.72 13.99
N LEU A 494 -21.28 14.49 14.93
CA LEU A 494 -21.50 14.33 16.37
C LEU A 494 -22.03 15.61 17.01
N PRO A 495 -23.30 15.98 16.72
CA PRO A 495 -23.92 17.20 17.24
C PRO A 495 -24.01 17.15 18.79
N PRO A 496 -24.00 18.30 19.50
CA PRO A 496 -23.86 18.38 20.97
C PRO A 496 -24.82 17.49 21.79
N ASP A 497 -26.01 17.23 21.26
CA ASP A 497 -27.07 16.41 21.86
C ASP A 497 -26.89 14.88 21.67
N SER A 498 -25.96 14.45 20.81
CA SER A 498 -25.64 13.03 20.64
C SER A 498 -25.13 12.40 21.94
N LYS A 499 -25.38 11.11 22.14
CA LYS A 499 -25.01 10.35 23.34
C LYS A 499 -24.01 9.27 22.99
N ILE A 500 -22.91 9.23 23.74
CA ILE A 500 -21.85 8.23 23.59
C ILE A 500 -22.08 7.09 24.56
N LYS A 501 -22.20 5.89 24.01
CA LYS A 501 -22.41 4.62 24.70
C LYS A 501 -21.25 3.67 24.43
N ALA A 502 -21.32 2.50 25.06
CA ALA A 502 -20.32 1.42 25.04
C ALA A 502 -18.98 1.80 25.71
N PRO A 503 -18.22 0.82 26.23
CA PRO A 503 -16.92 1.08 26.84
C PRO A 503 -15.86 1.32 25.77
N PHE A 504 -14.82 2.05 26.14
CA PHE A 504 -13.60 2.13 25.33
C PHE A 504 -13.02 0.73 25.09
N PRO A 505 -12.48 0.41 23.90
CA PRO A 505 -12.34 1.25 22.69
C PRO A 505 -13.49 1.11 21.69
N ARG A 506 -14.69 0.68 22.10
CA ARG A 506 -15.83 0.35 21.22
C ARG A 506 -16.94 1.40 21.26
N TYR A 507 -16.57 2.69 21.35
CA TYR A 507 -17.56 3.75 21.49
C TYR A 507 -18.57 3.75 20.33
N GLN A 508 -19.82 4.04 20.68
CA GLN A 508 -20.91 4.22 19.75
C GLN A 508 -21.59 5.55 20.02
N ALA A 509 -21.93 6.30 18.97
CA ALA A 509 -22.66 7.55 19.10
C ALA A 509 -24.09 7.39 18.57
N PHE A 510 -25.03 7.95 19.31
CA PHE A 510 -26.45 7.93 19.00
C PHE A 510 -27.00 9.35 19.03
N LEU A 511 -27.95 9.65 18.17
CA LEU A 511 -28.82 10.80 18.31
C LEU A 511 -30.24 10.28 18.55
N ASP A 512 -30.85 10.71 19.65
CA ASP A 512 -32.10 10.14 20.16
C ASP A 512 -32.05 8.60 20.27
N LYS A 513 -32.70 7.90 19.34
CA LYS A 513 -32.75 6.43 19.24
C LYS A 513 -31.94 5.88 18.06
N GLU A 514 -31.46 6.74 17.17
CA GLU A 514 -30.75 6.35 15.96
C GLU A 514 -29.25 6.29 16.22
N GLN A 515 -28.62 5.21 15.78
CA GLN A 515 -27.18 5.09 15.82
C GLN A 515 -26.57 5.86 14.66
N LEU A 516 -25.55 6.68 14.91
CA LEU A 516 -24.82 7.40 13.88
C LEU A 516 -23.55 6.66 13.47
N ILE A 517 -22.79 6.18 14.45
CA ILE A 517 -21.48 5.56 14.22
C ILE A 517 -21.18 4.41 15.18
N THR A 518 -20.20 3.59 14.78
CA THR A 518 -19.47 2.66 15.65
C THR A 518 -17.96 2.83 15.44
N LEU A 519 -17.19 3.01 16.51
CA LEU A 519 -15.73 2.90 16.46
C LEU A 519 -15.34 1.41 16.37
N ILE A 520 -14.52 1.06 15.38
CA ILE A 520 -13.99 -0.28 15.13
C ILE A 520 -12.58 -0.35 15.74
N PRO A 521 -12.39 -1.01 16.90
CA PRO A 521 -11.09 -1.00 17.58
C PRO A 521 -9.96 -1.64 16.79
N GLU A 522 -10.28 -2.64 15.95
CA GLU A 522 -9.30 -3.45 15.24
C GLU A 522 -8.49 -2.66 14.19
N ASN A 523 -9.00 -1.51 13.77
CA ASN A 523 -8.32 -0.61 12.84
C ASN A 523 -8.42 0.88 13.23
N GLY A 524 -9.17 1.18 14.29
CA GLY A 524 -9.45 2.52 14.81
C GLY A 524 -10.15 3.45 13.81
N THR A 525 -11.01 2.88 12.97
CA THR A 525 -11.88 3.61 12.03
C THR A 525 -13.31 3.71 12.56
N ILE A 526 -14.05 4.68 12.05
CA ILE A 526 -15.48 4.85 12.30
C ILE A 526 -16.27 4.19 11.17
N ALA A 527 -17.14 3.25 11.54
CA ALA A 527 -18.18 2.69 10.70
C ALA A 527 -19.46 3.55 10.80
N LEU A 528 -19.95 4.04 9.66
CA LEU A 528 -21.17 4.84 9.59
C LEU A 528 -22.43 4.00 9.38
N THR A 529 -23.53 4.46 9.97
CA THR A 529 -24.88 4.06 9.58
C THR A 529 -25.41 5.00 8.49
N ILE A 530 -26.58 4.69 7.92
CA ILE A 530 -27.27 5.59 6.98
C ILE A 530 -27.52 6.97 7.59
N GLU A 531 -27.95 7.03 8.86
CA GLU A 531 -28.26 8.31 9.52
C GLU A 531 -27.00 9.11 9.86
N GLY A 532 -25.89 8.43 10.17
CA GLY A 532 -24.58 9.08 10.28
C GLY A 532 -24.11 9.64 8.93
N ALA A 533 -24.22 8.85 7.86
CA ALA A 533 -23.77 9.26 6.52
C ALA A 533 -24.52 10.49 6.00
N LYS A 534 -25.85 10.58 6.20
CA LYS A 534 -26.64 11.77 5.81
C LYS A 534 -26.14 13.08 6.42
N ARG A 535 -25.45 13.03 7.56
CA ARG A 535 -24.96 14.24 8.24
C ARG A 535 -23.72 14.84 7.58
N ILE A 536 -22.96 14.03 6.86
CA ILE A 536 -21.68 14.45 6.28
C ILE A 536 -21.65 14.31 4.76
N ILE A 537 -22.65 13.70 4.14
CA ILE A 537 -22.72 13.53 2.68
C ILE A 537 -22.63 14.85 1.90
N GLU A 538 -23.11 15.96 2.49
CA GLU A 538 -23.06 17.29 1.87
C GLU A 538 -21.62 17.82 1.68
N THR A 539 -20.59 17.20 2.28
CA THR A 539 -19.20 17.56 1.97
C THR A 539 -18.81 17.15 0.55
N GLY A 540 -19.49 16.15 -0.04
CA GLY A 540 -19.16 15.58 -1.34
C GLY A 540 -17.94 14.65 -1.31
N ASP A 541 -17.30 14.46 -0.15
CA ASP A 541 -16.12 13.60 -0.01
C ASP A 541 -16.53 12.14 0.19
N TYR A 542 -15.71 11.21 -0.31
CA TYR A 542 -15.91 9.76 -0.18
C TYR A 542 -17.22 9.24 -0.81
N VAL A 543 -17.73 9.96 -1.81
CA VAL A 543 -18.95 9.59 -2.55
C VAL A 543 -18.63 8.68 -3.73
N VAL A 544 -19.47 7.67 -3.91
CA VAL A 544 -19.49 6.74 -5.05
C VAL A 544 -20.87 6.83 -5.68
N ASN A 545 -20.93 7.29 -6.92
CA ASN A 545 -22.16 7.37 -7.71
C ASN A 545 -22.36 6.07 -8.49
N ILE A 546 -23.54 5.46 -8.37
CA ILE A 546 -23.89 4.20 -9.05
C ILE A 546 -25.04 4.39 -10.03
N ASP A 547 -25.14 3.46 -10.97
CA ASP A 547 -26.24 3.38 -11.93
C ASP A 547 -27.58 3.02 -11.26
N ASP A 548 -28.66 2.99 -12.06
CA ASP A 548 -30.06 2.93 -11.62
C ASP A 548 -30.50 1.54 -11.09
N PHE A 549 -29.89 1.09 -10.00
CA PHE A 549 -30.21 -0.17 -9.31
C PHE A 549 -30.15 -0.06 -7.77
N VAL A 550 -30.77 -1.04 -7.10
CA VAL A 550 -30.68 -1.18 -5.64
C VAL A 550 -29.69 -2.31 -5.31
N PRO A 551 -28.56 -2.03 -4.64
CA PRO A 551 -27.60 -3.06 -4.27
C PRO A 551 -28.22 -4.14 -3.38
N ARG A 552 -27.97 -5.42 -3.70
CA ARG A 552 -28.37 -6.59 -2.88
C ARG A 552 -27.19 -7.29 -2.19
N GLY A 553 -25.99 -6.76 -2.39
CA GLY A 553 -24.71 -7.28 -1.91
C GLY A 553 -23.62 -6.27 -2.28
N SER A 554 -22.41 -6.75 -2.58
CA SER A 554 -21.33 -5.88 -3.05
C SER A 554 -21.65 -5.24 -4.41
N ILE A 555 -21.14 -4.02 -4.61
CA ILE A 555 -21.22 -3.29 -5.88
C ILE A 555 -19.98 -3.63 -6.69
N LEU A 556 -20.17 -4.00 -7.95
CA LEU A 556 -19.08 -4.26 -8.90
C LEU A 556 -18.69 -2.96 -9.61
N ALA A 557 -17.42 -2.84 -10.02
CA ALA A 557 -16.90 -1.67 -10.72
C ALA A 557 -17.75 -1.22 -11.92
N PRO A 558 -18.30 -2.11 -12.78
CA PRO A 558 -19.18 -1.70 -13.89
C PRO A 558 -20.46 -0.99 -13.48
N GLY A 559 -20.89 -1.12 -12.23
CA GLY A 559 -22.05 -0.41 -11.69
C GLY A 559 -21.73 0.98 -11.13
N VAL A 560 -20.46 1.38 -11.11
CA VAL A 560 -20.00 2.68 -10.65
C VAL A 560 -19.90 3.63 -11.84
N ILE A 561 -20.53 4.80 -11.73
CA ILE A 561 -20.50 5.86 -12.74
C ILE A 561 -19.36 6.84 -12.44
N ASP A 562 -19.21 7.21 -11.17
CA ASP A 562 -18.24 8.20 -10.70
C ASP A 562 -17.86 7.92 -9.23
N ALA A 563 -16.65 8.30 -8.83
CA ALA A 563 -16.12 8.02 -7.48
C ALA A 563 -15.05 9.04 -7.09
N ASP A 564 -15.10 9.52 -5.85
CA ASP A 564 -14.10 10.48 -5.33
C ASP A 564 -12.67 9.90 -5.40
N GLU A 565 -11.77 10.64 -6.03
CA GLU A 565 -10.36 10.29 -6.21
C GLU A 565 -9.61 10.08 -4.88
N ARG A 566 -10.13 10.60 -3.77
CA ARG A 566 -9.55 10.44 -2.42
C ARG A 566 -9.79 9.06 -1.81
N ILE A 567 -10.74 8.29 -2.35
CA ILE A 567 -11.07 6.97 -1.85
C ILE A 567 -9.87 6.04 -2.02
N ARG A 568 -9.49 5.39 -0.92
CA ARG A 568 -8.50 4.31 -0.88
C ARG A 568 -9.18 3.00 -0.51
N PRO A 569 -8.57 1.83 -0.83
CA PRO A 569 -9.07 0.57 -0.33
C PRO A 569 -9.23 0.60 1.20
N ASN A 570 -10.31 0.01 1.69
CA ASN A 570 -10.76 0.02 3.08
C ASN A 570 -11.30 1.34 3.64
N ASP A 571 -11.40 2.42 2.85
CA ASP A 571 -12.16 3.60 3.27
C ASP A 571 -13.66 3.29 3.39
N GLU A 572 -14.32 4.04 4.26
CA GLU A 572 -15.78 4.05 4.36
C GLU A 572 -16.34 5.01 3.33
N VAL A 573 -17.29 4.55 2.53
CA VAL A 573 -17.80 5.29 1.38
C VAL A 573 -19.32 5.44 1.42
N PHE A 574 -19.79 6.54 0.84
CA PHE A 574 -21.19 6.84 0.65
C PHE A 574 -21.60 6.50 -0.76
N ILE A 575 -22.61 5.66 -0.92
CA ILE A 575 -23.07 5.24 -2.22
C ILE A 575 -24.37 5.95 -2.54
N CYS A 576 -24.37 6.70 -3.64
CA CYS A 576 -25.50 7.49 -4.11
C CYS A 576 -25.97 6.97 -5.47
N GLY A 577 -27.26 6.72 -5.60
CA GLY A 577 -27.92 6.44 -6.87
C GLY A 577 -29.41 6.78 -6.79
N ASP A 578 -30.07 6.86 -7.93
CA ASP A 578 -31.46 7.33 -8.02
C ASP A 578 -32.44 6.49 -7.19
N LYS A 579 -32.19 5.19 -7.04
CA LYS A 579 -33.03 4.24 -6.30
C LYS A 579 -32.54 3.88 -4.91
N ALA A 580 -31.31 4.25 -4.54
CA ALA A 580 -30.71 3.78 -3.30
C ALA A 580 -29.65 4.73 -2.74
N PHE A 581 -29.62 4.82 -1.41
CA PHE A 581 -28.54 5.41 -0.64
C PHE A 581 -27.94 4.33 0.27
N CYS A 582 -26.64 4.08 0.16
CA CYS A 582 -25.97 3.01 0.88
C CYS A 582 -24.71 3.50 1.60
N VAL A 583 -24.25 2.71 2.57
CA VAL A 583 -22.95 2.86 3.21
C VAL A 583 -22.20 1.53 3.12
N GLY A 584 -20.93 1.61 2.76
CA GLY A 584 -20.09 0.43 2.57
C GLY A 584 -18.61 0.73 2.76
N ARG A 585 -17.80 -0.28 2.47
CA ARG A 585 -16.34 -0.18 2.48
C ARG A 585 -15.80 -0.33 1.07
N ALA A 586 -14.92 0.56 0.66
CA ALA A 586 -14.24 0.48 -0.62
C ALA A 586 -13.30 -0.74 -0.67
N ALA A 587 -13.39 -1.53 -1.74
CA ALA A 587 -12.48 -2.64 -2.03
C ALA A 587 -11.36 -2.26 -3.01
N MET A 588 -11.46 -1.08 -3.63
CA MET A 588 -10.50 -0.48 -4.57
C MET A 588 -10.43 1.04 -4.39
N SER A 589 -9.44 1.70 -4.99
CA SER A 589 -9.35 3.17 -4.96
C SER A 589 -10.45 3.81 -5.83
N GLY A 590 -10.79 5.07 -5.58
CA GLY A 590 -11.75 5.81 -6.41
C GLY A 590 -11.43 5.77 -7.90
N PRO A 591 -10.19 6.12 -8.32
CA PRO A 591 -9.79 6.01 -9.72
C PRO A 591 -9.91 4.57 -10.25
N GLU A 592 -9.61 3.56 -9.44
CA GLU A 592 -9.74 2.16 -9.84
C GLU A 592 -11.20 1.74 -10.08
N MET A 593 -12.16 2.29 -9.32
CA MET A 593 -13.60 2.04 -9.53
C MET A 593 -14.06 2.44 -10.93
N ILE A 594 -13.52 3.55 -11.46
CA ILE A 594 -13.93 4.10 -12.76
C ILE A 594 -13.23 3.40 -13.93
N HIS A 595 -11.96 3.08 -13.76
CA HIS A 595 -11.15 2.52 -14.84
C HIS A 595 -11.24 0.98 -14.93
N SER A 596 -11.84 0.31 -13.95
CA SER A 596 -12.03 -1.14 -13.95
C SER A 596 -13.35 -1.54 -14.58
N SER A 597 -13.33 -2.58 -15.41
CA SER A 597 -14.52 -3.18 -16.01
C SER A 597 -15.02 -4.43 -15.28
N ARG A 598 -14.43 -4.78 -14.13
CA ARG A 598 -14.88 -5.85 -13.24
C ARG A 598 -14.25 -5.75 -11.86
N GLY A 599 -14.64 -6.66 -10.97
CA GLY A 599 -14.18 -6.74 -9.59
C GLY A 599 -15.13 -6.01 -8.65
N ILE A 600 -15.01 -6.33 -7.36
CA ILE A 600 -15.81 -5.70 -6.31
C ILE A 600 -15.25 -4.29 -6.06
N ALA A 601 -16.09 -3.27 -6.27
CA ALA A 601 -15.76 -1.88 -5.98
C ALA A 601 -16.04 -1.53 -4.51
N VAL A 602 -17.21 -1.93 -4.01
CA VAL A 602 -17.65 -1.61 -2.65
C VAL A 602 -18.36 -2.80 -2.01
N ASP A 603 -17.95 -3.15 -0.79
CA ASP A 603 -18.67 -4.07 0.08
C ASP A 603 -19.72 -3.30 0.89
N VAL A 604 -20.99 -3.45 0.49
CA VAL A 604 -22.12 -2.71 1.06
C VAL A 604 -22.54 -3.30 2.40
N ARG A 605 -22.73 -2.45 3.42
CA ARG A 605 -23.19 -2.86 4.76
C ARG A 605 -24.63 -2.47 5.06
N HIS A 606 -25.04 -1.27 4.63
CA HIS A 606 -26.39 -0.77 4.84
C HIS A 606 -26.95 -0.21 3.54
N VAL A 607 -28.21 -0.54 3.25
CA VAL A 607 -28.94 -0.10 2.07
C VAL A 607 -30.23 0.57 2.50
N LYS A 608 -30.47 1.79 2.01
CA LYS A 608 -31.75 2.46 2.09
C LYS A 608 -32.29 2.66 0.68
N LYS A 609 -33.47 2.09 0.40
CA LYS A 609 -34.19 2.34 -0.84
C LYS A 609 -34.79 3.76 -0.82
N LEU A 610 -34.65 4.49 -1.92
CA LEU A 610 -35.20 5.84 -2.11
C LEU A 610 -36.59 5.80 -2.75
#